data_AF-A0A061RXH7-F1
#
_entry.id   AF-A0A061RXH7-F1
#
_cell.length_a   1.000
_cell.length_b   1.000
_cell.length_c   1.000
_cell.angle_alpha   90.00
_cell.angle_beta   90.00
_cell.angle_gamma   90.00
#
_symmetry.space_group_name_H-M   'P 1'
#
loop_
_entity.id
_entity.type
_entity.pdbx_description
1 polymer ?
#
loop_
_entity_poly.entity_id
_entity_poly.type
_entity_poly.pdbx_seq_one_letter_code
_entity_poly.pdbx_strand_id
1 'polypeptide(L)'
;MPVSNLSFVKFAVPASVSKQSTNFEVRRLKHWKQLFVRDLVGHGLKRRTSPVLAQDHRVASTTASPHECVIQESTKPSTSNGVSEVNETRKKQAVSAPKITSPLHVHFGAGKLGLGLVVPALENSSTSYVILQRPSKDWEGLLSSNSAFIPVKVNGEDVLGKGLKLITQRDIDEAVSKGQSVMQLVAESPSGQGHLVLSDDPQVSSELASGASSFSCALGGAISSVLASTLQQLPKRHMGARPVLYACENDLDSVQQLADQLKRRVEVVPCMVDRICSNRRIEGGGDPAIYVDAEEHSGSIVLLEQSSQSYDDLPLDGETVQVPDSDEVADYLFVQKKRLVNSMHTVLAFSTLVDFDMNRASLFDWDRALPELPLLNYAEASPDVKESVWAWAVAQILVLMKEKGVDVMTQAHNAESDEELVEQMLAVARQTLERFSSIEDTTSRVLGGGVSNRYHTRLVPVQEGVHIVEAMLSDLPSDCIHRKVLAAAGVDMPTVVRACDQLVEEARKFADLDEEERAAQEQWRELTLGLHNNFMRVVSEIPKLVARSPVSSAAGLLGIFDQVSKSN
;
A
#
# COMPACT_ATOMS: atom_id res chain seq x y z
N MET A 1 -49.70 -35.46 6.39
CA MET A 1 -49.33 -36.73 5.72
C MET A 1 -47.88 -37.07 6.08
N PRO A 2 -47.51 -38.36 6.19
CA PRO A 2 -46.18 -38.74 6.64
C PRO A 2 -45.12 -38.40 5.59
N VAL A 3 -44.00 -37.82 6.03
CA VAL A 3 -42.85 -37.46 5.19
C VAL A 3 -41.95 -38.68 5.02
N SER A 4 -42.45 -39.66 4.25
CA SER A 4 -41.77 -40.94 4.04
C SER A 4 -41.97 -41.43 2.61
N ASN A 5 -41.42 -40.68 1.65
CA ASN A 5 -40.94 -41.13 0.33
C ASN A 5 -40.41 -39.93 -0.46
N LEU A 6 -39.16 -39.56 -0.20
CA LEU A 6 -38.35 -38.75 -1.11
C LEU A 6 -37.16 -39.61 -1.53
N SER A 7 -37.13 -39.99 -2.81
CA SER A 7 -36.01 -40.72 -3.41
C SER A 7 -34.78 -39.81 -3.44
N PHE A 8 -33.65 -40.31 -2.95
CA PHE A 8 -32.37 -39.62 -3.05
C PHE A 8 -31.92 -39.58 -4.51
N VAL A 9 -31.71 -38.39 -5.05
CA VAL A 9 -30.86 -38.19 -6.24
C VAL A 9 -29.45 -38.59 -5.83
N LYS A 10 -28.93 -39.68 -6.40
CA LYS A 10 -27.51 -40.04 -6.28
C LYS A 10 -26.71 -39.11 -7.19
N PHE A 11 -26.09 -38.09 -6.59
CA PHE A 11 -24.96 -37.41 -7.25
C PHE A 11 -23.79 -38.39 -7.34
N ALA A 12 -23.26 -38.56 -8.55
CA ALA A 12 -22.04 -39.33 -8.76
C ALA A 12 -20.85 -38.46 -8.31
N VAL A 13 -20.22 -38.84 -7.21
CA VAL A 13 -18.95 -38.23 -6.76
C VAL A 13 -17.80 -38.95 -7.47
N PRO A 14 -16.78 -38.23 -7.98
CA PRO A 14 -15.58 -38.86 -8.52
C PRO A 14 -14.93 -39.83 -7.53
N ALA A 15 -14.37 -40.93 -8.03
CA ALA A 15 -13.82 -42.01 -7.19
C ALA A 15 -12.61 -41.59 -6.32
N SER A 16 -12.03 -40.42 -6.56
CA SER A 16 -10.90 -39.83 -5.81
C SER A 16 -11.27 -39.21 -4.46
N VAL A 17 -12.56 -39.02 -4.15
CA VAL A 17 -12.98 -38.29 -2.94
C VAL A 17 -13.18 -39.23 -1.74
N SER A 18 -12.45 -38.98 -0.64
CA SER A 18 -12.50 -39.84 0.55
C SER A 18 -13.88 -39.86 1.24
N LYS A 19 -14.20 -40.97 1.92
CA LYS A 19 -15.47 -41.15 2.65
C LYS A 19 -15.66 -40.22 3.85
N GLN A 20 -14.62 -39.50 4.28
CA GLN A 20 -14.70 -38.57 5.42
C GLN A 20 -15.20 -37.18 4.99
N SER A 21 -14.69 -36.62 3.88
CA SER A 21 -15.15 -35.31 3.37
C SER A 21 -16.64 -35.33 2.98
N THR A 22 -17.08 -36.42 2.36
CA THR A 22 -18.51 -36.63 1.99
C THR A 22 -19.44 -36.66 3.21
N ASN A 23 -19.02 -37.16 4.37
CA ASN A 23 -19.83 -37.15 5.59
C ASN A 23 -19.85 -35.78 6.29
N PHE A 24 -18.78 -35.00 6.17
CA PHE A 24 -18.67 -33.65 6.73
C PHE A 24 -19.59 -32.67 5.98
N GLU A 25 -19.49 -32.63 4.65
CA GLU A 25 -20.23 -31.66 3.83
C GLU A 25 -21.75 -31.92 3.79
N VAL A 26 -22.19 -33.18 3.91
CA VAL A 26 -23.61 -33.52 4.11
C VAL A 26 -24.20 -32.91 5.39
N ARG A 27 -23.38 -32.65 6.43
CA ARG A 27 -23.84 -31.94 7.64
C ARG A 27 -23.98 -30.43 7.39
N ARG A 28 -23.03 -29.83 6.66
CA ARG A 28 -23.00 -28.39 6.32
C ARG A 28 -24.17 -27.98 5.43
N LEU A 29 -24.47 -28.77 4.39
CA LEU A 29 -25.66 -28.60 3.53
C LEU A 29 -26.98 -28.72 4.29
N LYS A 30 -27.09 -29.64 5.27
CA LYS A 30 -28.27 -29.76 6.14
C LYS A 30 -28.47 -28.51 7.01
N HIS A 31 -27.39 -27.93 7.54
CA HIS A 31 -27.44 -26.73 8.36
C HIS A 31 -27.90 -25.50 7.56
N TRP A 32 -27.33 -25.27 6.37
CA TRP A 32 -27.75 -24.19 5.48
C TRP A 32 -29.23 -24.27 5.09
N LYS A 33 -29.73 -25.49 4.80
CA LYS A 33 -31.15 -25.72 4.51
C LYS A 33 -32.08 -25.35 5.69
N GLN A 34 -31.64 -25.57 6.93
CA GLN A 34 -32.40 -25.20 8.13
C GLN A 34 -32.47 -23.68 8.32
N LEU A 35 -31.36 -22.96 8.11
CA LEU A 35 -31.33 -21.49 8.20
C LEU A 35 -32.24 -20.85 7.15
N PHE A 36 -32.15 -21.28 5.88
CA PHE A 36 -32.96 -20.74 4.79
C PHE A 36 -34.48 -20.91 5.01
N VAL A 37 -34.92 -22.07 5.51
CA VAL A 37 -36.33 -22.32 5.85
C VAL A 37 -36.80 -21.42 7.00
N ARG A 38 -35.94 -21.14 7.99
CA ARG A 38 -36.27 -20.27 9.12
C ARG A 38 -36.55 -18.83 8.67
N ASP A 39 -35.71 -18.29 7.78
CA ASP A 39 -35.82 -16.90 7.34
C ASP A 39 -37.00 -16.68 6.39
N LEU A 40 -37.31 -17.67 5.54
CA LEU A 40 -38.50 -17.68 4.67
C LEU A 40 -39.82 -17.64 5.45
N VAL A 41 -39.88 -18.31 6.62
CA VAL A 41 -41.03 -18.25 7.52
C VAL A 41 -41.06 -16.94 8.31
N GLY A 42 -39.90 -16.41 8.71
CA GLY A 42 -39.78 -15.17 9.47
C GLY A 42 -40.24 -13.90 8.74
N HIS A 43 -40.03 -13.83 7.41
CA HIS A 43 -40.35 -12.63 6.63
C HIS A 43 -41.83 -12.50 6.20
N GLY A 44 -42.68 -13.50 6.43
CA GLY A 44 -44.08 -13.50 5.99
C GLY A 44 -45.04 -12.56 6.73
N LEU A 45 -44.60 -11.92 7.83
CA LEU A 45 -45.46 -11.16 8.74
C LEU A 45 -44.86 -9.80 9.14
N LYS A 46 -45.00 -8.80 8.25
CA LYS A 46 -45.00 -7.35 8.60
C LYS A 46 -45.52 -6.51 7.42
N ARG A 47 -46.79 -6.08 7.48
CA ARG A 47 -47.33 -5.05 6.57
C ARG A 47 -46.84 -3.67 7.00
N ARG A 48 -46.32 -2.87 6.06
CA ARG A 48 -46.07 -1.43 6.26
C ARG A 48 -47.34 -0.62 5.98
N THR A 49 -47.58 0.39 6.80
CA THR A 49 -48.37 1.58 6.46
C THR A 49 -47.47 2.81 6.61
N SER A 50 -47.65 3.78 5.73
CA SER A 50 -46.96 5.09 5.77
C SER A 50 -48.00 6.18 5.54
N PRO A 51 -47.81 7.39 6.09
CA PRO A 51 -48.41 8.59 5.53
C PRO A 51 -47.38 9.67 5.14
N VAL A 52 -47.88 10.57 4.29
CA VAL A 52 -47.25 11.73 3.64
C VAL A 52 -47.35 12.99 4.52
N LEU A 53 -46.60 14.05 4.18
CA LEU A 53 -46.79 15.51 4.37
C LEU A 53 -45.47 16.18 4.84
N ALA A 54 -45.11 17.43 4.54
CA ALA A 54 -45.56 18.41 3.53
C ALA A 54 -44.47 19.50 3.35
N GLN A 55 -44.69 20.44 2.42
CA GLN A 55 -43.84 21.61 2.15
C GLN A 55 -43.82 22.61 3.31
N ASP A 56 -42.84 23.52 3.35
CA ASP A 56 -43.18 24.95 3.44
C ASP A 56 -42.12 25.90 2.85
N HIS A 57 -42.56 27.07 2.39
CA HIS A 57 -41.75 28.13 1.81
C HIS A 57 -41.35 29.19 2.85
N ARG A 58 -40.25 29.93 2.61
CA ARG A 58 -40.20 31.37 2.94
C ARG A 58 -39.25 32.17 2.04
N VAL A 59 -39.60 33.45 1.88
CA VAL A 59 -39.02 34.44 0.95
C VAL A 59 -38.74 35.73 1.75
N ALA A 60 -37.87 36.60 1.19
CA ALA A 60 -37.62 38.02 1.50
C ALA A 60 -36.25 38.32 2.19
N SER A 61 -35.58 39.46 1.97
CA SER A 61 -35.62 40.45 0.86
C SER A 61 -34.51 41.50 1.05
N THR A 62 -33.89 41.97 -0.03
CA THR A 62 -33.37 43.34 -0.30
C THR A 62 -32.79 44.22 0.82
N THR A 63 -31.61 44.80 0.58
CA THR A 63 -31.40 46.27 0.33
C THR A 63 -30.02 46.52 -0.29
N ALA A 64 -29.82 47.69 -0.91
CA ALA A 64 -28.60 48.08 -1.62
C ALA A 64 -28.13 49.48 -1.22
N SER A 65 -26.89 49.81 -1.68
CA SER A 65 -26.41 51.13 -2.15
C SER A 65 -25.76 52.10 -1.12
N PRO A 66 -24.99 53.13 -1.56
CA PRO A 66 -23.83 53.09 -2.49
C PRO A 66 -22.68 54.11 -2.14
N HIS A 67 -21.67 54.25 -3.03
CA HIS A 67 -20.59 55.29 -3.05
C HIS A 67 -19.46 55.13 -2.00
N GLU A 68 -18.20 55.57 -2.20
CA GLU A 68 -17.68 56.73 -2.96
C GLU A 68 -16.51 56.44 -3.93
N CYS A 69 -16.16 57.48 -4.71
CA CYS A 69 -15.10 57.52 -5.72
C CYS A 69 -14.09 58.62 -5.35
N VAL A 70 -12.79 58.35 -5.45
CA VAL A 70 -11.74 59.38 -5.33
C VAL A 70 -10.70 59.19 -6.44
N ILE A 71 -10.41 60.30 -7.14
CA ILE A 71 -9.40 60.43 -8.20
C ILE A 71 -8.21 61.21 -7.62
N GLN A 72 -6.98 60.85 -7.97
CA GLN A 72 -5.88 61.82 -8.00
C GLN A 72 -4.79 61.47 -9.02
N GLU A 73 -4.05 62.50 -9.47
CA GLU A 73 -3.33 62.51 -10.74
C GLU A 73 -1.79 62.43 -10.61
N SER A 74 -1.15 62.12 -11.76
CA SER A 74 0.17 62.62 -12.22
C SER A 74 1.42 61.90 -11.69
N THR A 75 2.52 61.72 -12.44
CA THR A 75 3.15 62.53 -13.53
C THR A 75 3.91 61.65 -14.57
N LYS A 76 4.31 62.24 -15.72
CA LYS A 76 5.25 61.68 -16.73
C LYS A 76 6.67 62.28 -16.57
N PRO A 77 7.75 61.70 -17.15
CA PRO A 77 8.17 61.98 -18.54
C PRO A 77 8.65 60.71 -19.30
N SER A 78 8.26 60.38 -20.55
CA SER A 78 8.50 61.01 -21.87
C SER A 78 9.93 60.92 -22.45
N THR A 79 10.13 60.00 -23.43
CA THR A 79 10.89 60.25 -24.67
C THR A 79 10.59 59.17 -25.74
N SER A 80 10.05 59.62 -26.88
CA SER A 80 10.41 59.33 -28.29
C SER A 80 11.11 58.02 -28.71
N ASN A 81 10.98 57.49 -29.93
CA ASN A 81 10.04 57.62 -31.06
C ASN A 81 10.50 56.54 -32.09
N GLY A 82 9.61 55.79 -32.75
CA GLY A 82 10.05 54.78 -33.72
C GLY A 82 8.90 54.07 -34.44
N VAL A 83 8.59 54.53 -35.65
CA VAL A 83 7.47 54.05 -36.47
C VAL A 83 7.84 52.80 -37.27
N SER A 84 7.04 51.74 -37.18
CA SER A 84 6.70 50.88 -38.32
C SER A 84 5.44 50.08 -38.01
N GLU A 85 4.54 50.02 -38.99
CA GLU A 85 3.12 49.70 -38.83
C GLU A 85 2.76 48.34 -39.45
N VAL A 86 1.57 47.83 -39.15
CA VAL A 86 0.87 46.70 -39.83
C VAL A 86 1.48 45.29 -39.71
N ASN A 87 1.00 44.53 -38.71
CA ASN A 87 0.39 43.21 -38.97
C ASN A 87 -0.38 42.68 -37.74
N GLU A 88 -1.60 43.19 -37.53
CA GLU A 88 -2.58 42.52 -36.68
C GLU A 88 -3.30 41.43 -37.48
N THR A 89 -3.12 40.16 -37.08
CA THR A 89 -4.27 39.25 -36.89
C THR A 89 -3.87 37.99 -36.13
N ARG A 90 -4.68 37.61 -35.13
CA ARG A 90 -4.66 36.31 -34.42
C ARG A 90 -3.36 35.91 -33.71
N LYS A 91 -2.93 36.69 -32.72
CA LYS A 91 -2.36 36.08 -31.51
C LYS A 91 -3.52 35.69 -30.58
N LYS A 92 -3.72 34.38 -30.37
CA LYS A 92 -4.38 33.92 -29.15
C LYS A 92 -3.53 34.42 -27.98
N GLN A 93 -4.15 35.09 -27.00
CA GLN A 93 -3.49 35.32 -25.72
C GLN A 93 -3.33 33.96 -25.04
N ALA A 94 -2.19 33.30 -25.27
CA ALA A 94 -1.69 32.34 -24.33
C ALA A 94 -1.34 33.14 -23.07
N VAL A 95 -2.17 33.01 -22.04
CA VAL A 95 -1.81 33.46 -20.69
C VAL A 95 -0.51 32.74 -20.36
N SER A 96 0.59 33.48 -20.26
CA SER A 96 1.87 32.90 -19.90
C SER A 96 1.72 32.31 -18.50
N ALA A 97 1.93 31.00 -18.36
CA ALA A 97 1.92 30.34 -17.07
C ALA A 97 2.83 31.11 -16.09
N PRO A 98 2.45 31.25 -14.81
CA PRO A 98 3.27 31.96 -13.84
C PRO A 98 4.67 31.37 -13.82
N LYS A 99 5.69 32.22 -13.83
CA LYS A 99 7.04 31.78 -13.50
C LYS A 99 7.09 31.56 -11.99
N ILE A 100 6.89 30.30 -11.57
CA ILE A 100 7.34 29.86 -10.25
C ILE A 100 8.86 29.99 -10.26
N THR A 101 9.40 30.77 -9.33
CA THR A 101 10.83 31.07 -9.26
C THR A 101 11.63 30.03 -8.49
N SER A 102 10.95 29.18 -7.71
CA SER A 102 11.50 28.01 -7.02
C SER A 102 11.13 26.73 -7.77
N PRO A 103 11.92 25.64 -7.63
CA PRO A 103 11.48 24.31 -8.01
C PRO A 103 10.16 23.94 -7.30
N LEU A 104 9.35 23.11 -7.95
CA LEU A 104 8.12 22.53 -7.40
C LEU A 104 8.21 21.01 -7.47
N HIS A 105 7.99 20.37 -6.33
CA HIS A 105 7.88 18.92 -6.23
C HIS A 105 6.40 18.48 -6.25
N VAL A 106 6.08 17.34 -6.87
CA VAL A 106 4.76 16.71 -6.76
C VAL A 106 4.88 15.28 -6.23
N HIS A 107 4.38 15.06 -5.03
CA HIS A 107 4.23 13.74 -4.42
C HIS A 107 2.87 13.14 -4.78
N PHE A 108 2.87 11.89 -5.25
CA PHE A 108 1.64 11.17 -5.59
C PHE A 108 1.28 10.17 -4.49
N GLY A 109 0.13 10.40 -3.84
CA GLY A 109 -0.47 9.50 -2.85
C GLY A 109 -0.27 9.94 -1.40
N ALA A 110 -1.33 10.44 -0.77
CA ALA A 110 -1.35 10.74 0.67
C ALA A 110 -1.59 9.47 1.53
N GLY A 111 -0.84 8.40 1.25
CA GLY A 111 -0.92 7.11 1.94
C GLY A 111 -0.23 7.14 3.31
N LYS A 112 -0.31 6.01 4.05
CA LYS A 112 0.35 5.87 5.37
C LYS A 112 1.86 6.13 5.30
N LEU A 113 2.53 5.55 4.30
CA LEU A 113 3.98 5.72 4.08
C LEU A 113 4.33 7.10 3.50
N GLY A 114 3.51 7.60 2.56
CA GLY A 114 3.68 8.95 2.01
C GLY A 114 3.66 10.02 3.11
N LEU A 115 2.61 10.02 3.94
CA LEU A 115 2.46 10.97 5.05
C LEU A 115 3.39 10.70 6.24
N GLY A 116 3.75 9.44 6.51
CA GLY A 116 4.55 9.05 7.67
C GLY A 116 6.07 9.01 7.46
N LEU A 117 6.56 9.14 6.22
CA LEU A 117 7.99 9.08 5.91
C LEU A 117 8.38 10.08 4.81
N VAL A 118 7.72 10.04 3.65
CA VAL A 118 8.14 10.86 2.48
C VAL A 118 7.84 12.34 2.70
N VAL A 119 6.65 12.69 3.19
CA VAL A 119 6.23 14.08 3.43
C VAL A 119 7.07 14.79 4.51
N PRO A 120 7.44 14.16 5.64
CA PRO A 120 8.47 14.70 6.54
C PRO A 120 9.80 15.03 5.84
N ALA A 121 10.28 14.15 4.95
CA ALA A 121 11.51 14.42 4.19
C ALA A 121 11.35 15.56 3.15
N LEU A 122 10.15 15.75 2.60
CA LEU A 122 9.84 16.90 1.73
C LEU A 122 9.83 18.23 2.52
N GLU A 123 9.28 18.25 3.74
CA GLU A 123 9.24 19.44 4.59
C GLU A 123 10.66 19.89 4.99
N ASN A 124 11.54 18.94 5.34
CA ASN A 124 12.93 19.22 5.70
C ASN A 124 13.70 19.93 4.57
N SER A 125 13.51 19.53 3.31
CA SER A 125 14.26 20.09 2.16
C SER A 125 13.93 21.55 1.84
N SER A 126 12.90 22.12 2.49
CA SER A 126 12.34 23.45 2.19
C SER A 126 11.86 23.63 0.74
N THR A 127 11.81 22.56 -0.06
CA THR A 127 11.27 22.58 -1.42
C THR A 127 9.75 22.74 -1.37
N SER A 128 9.17 23.66 -2.14
CA SER A 128 7.70 23.73 -2.24
C SER A 128 7.16 22.43 -2.85
N TYR A 129 6.18 21.80 -2.22
CA TYR A 129 5.65 20.50 -2.65
C TYR A 129 4.12 20.43 -2.66
N VAL A 130 3.58 19.67 -3.61
CA VAL A 130 2.16 19.33 -3.71
C VAL A 130 2.00 17.83 -3.51
N ILE A 131 1.16 17.44 -2.55
CA ILE A 131 0.65 16.07 -2.42
C ILE A 131 -0.63 15.99 -3.27
N LEU A 132 -0.57 15.27 -4.39
CA LEU A 132 -1.73 14.99 -5.22
C LEU A 132 -2.38 13.68 -4.76
N GLN A 133 -3.66 13.76 -4.39
CA GLN A 133 -4.43 12.65 -3.86
C GLN A 133 -5.86 12.64 -4.44
N ARG A 134 -6.34 11.46 -4.83
CA ARG A 134 -7.74 11.28 -5.24
C ARG A 134 -8.69 11.53 -4.05
N PRO A 135 -9.79 12.28 -4.21
CA PRO A 135 -10.88 12.34 -3.24
C PRO A 135 -11.39 10.94 -2.86
N SER A 136 -11.68 10.76 -1.57
CA SER A 136 -12.30 9.56 -1.00
C SER A 136 -13.05 9.93 0.27
N LYS A 137 -13.83 8.99 0.81
CA LYS A 137 -14.63 9.21 2.02
C LYS A 137 -13.80 9.64 3.23
N ASP A 138 -12.59 9.11 3.35
CA ASP A 138 -11.63 9.44 4.40
C ASP A 138 -11.37 10.95 4.50
N TRP A 139 -11.45 11.69 3.39
CA TRP A 139 -11.16 13.13 3.33
C TRP A 139 -12.41 14.02 3.60
N GLU A 140 -13.62 13.46 3.64
CA GLU A 140 -14.88 14.23 3.82
C GLU A 140 -14.86 15.10 5.09
N GLY A 141 -14.19 14.64 6.16
CA GLY A 141 -13.99 15.41 7.38
C GLY A 141 -13.25 16.74 7.18
N LEU A 142 -12.24 16.77 6.30
CA LEU A 142 -11.48 18.00 6.01
C LEU A 142 -12.26 18.94 5.09
N LEU A 143 -13.00 18.39 4.11
CA LEU A 143 -13.82 19.15 3.15
C LEU A 143 -14.95 19.96 3.81
N SER A 144 -15.34 19.60 5.04
CA SER A 144 -16.34 20.32 5.84
C SER A 144 -15.73 21.29 6.87
N SER A 145 -14.39 21.33 6.99
CA SER A 145 -13.70 22.22 7.90
C SER A 145 -13.45 23.60 7.26
N ASN A 146 -13.44 24.65 8.08
CA ASN A 146 -13.06 26.00 7.66
C ASN A 146 -11.56 26.28 7.84
N SER A 147 -10.74 25.27 8.14
CA SER A 147 -9.29 25.47 8.31
C SER A 147 -8.60 25.53 6.95
N ALA A 148 -7.81 26.58 6.73
CA ALA A 148 -6.96 26.69 5.55
C ALA A 148 -5.72 25.76 5.61
N PHE A 149 -5.35 25.32 6.81
CA PHE A 149 -4.16 24.52 7.07
C PHE A 149 -4.50 23.28 7.90
N ILE A 150 -3.99 22.14 7.47
CA ILE A 150 -4.26 20.84 8.09
C ILE A 150 -2.95 20.29 8.67
N PRO A 151 -2.78 20.24 10.01
CA PRO A 151 -1.64 19.58 10.63
C PRO A 151 -1.57 18.11 10.24
N VAL A 152 -0.35 17.62 10.05
CA VAL A 152 -0.04 16.19 9.90
C VAL A 152 0.74 15.77 11.13
N LYS A 153 0.24 14.74 11.82
CA LYS A 153 0.81 14.22 13.05
C LYS A 153 1.29 12.79 12.85
N VAL A 154 2.53 12.50 13.22
CA VAL A 154 3.07 11.13 13.28
C VAL A 154 3.26 10.79 14.75
N ASN A 155 2.63 9.70 15.21
CA ASN A 155 2.63 9.30 16.63
C ASN A 155 2.16 10.41 17.60
N GLY A 156 1.34 11.35 17.10
CA GLY A 156 0.81 12.48 17.86
C GLY A 156 1.63 13.77 17.76
N GLU A 157 2.86 13.72 17.25
CA GLU A 157 3.74 14.87 17.07
C GLU A 157 3.53 15.54 15.70
N ASP A 158 3.43 16.87 15.67
CA ASP A 158 3.29 17.65 14.44
C ASP A 158 4.59 17.61 13.62
N VAL A 159 4.56 16.93 12.46
CA VAL A 159 5.74 16.78 11.58
C VAL A 159 5.86 17.88 10.51
N LEU A 160 4.89 18.80 10.46
CA LEU A 160 4.87 19.93 9.51
C LEU A 160 4.69 21.23 10.28
N GLY A 161 5.61 22.18 10.11
CA GLY A 161 5.68 23.38 10.97
C GLY A 161 4.47 24.32 10.85
N LYS A 162 3.71 24.22 9.75
CA LYS A 162 2.48 25.00 9.49
C LYS A 162 1.29 24.17 9.02
N GLY A 163 1.45 22.84 8.89
CA GLY A 163 0.49 21.97 8.23
C GLY A 163 0.35 22.21 6.72
N LEU A 164 -0.41 21.34 6.06
CA LEU A 164 -0.67 21.37 4.62
C LEU A 164 -1.76 22.38 4.27
N LYS A 165 -1.54 23.22 3.24
CA LYS A 165 -2.62 24.03 2.65
C LYS A 165 -3.56 23.13 1.86
N LEU A 166 -4.81 23.02 2.27
CA LEU A 166 -5.81 22.20 1.56
C LEU A 166 -6.28 22.94 0.29
N ILE A 167 -6.29 22.24 -0.84
CA ILE A 167 -6.90 22.68 -2.11
C ILE A 167 -7.88 21.60 -2.54
N THR A 168 -9.17 21.93 -2.55
CA THR A 168 -10.27 21.04 -2.94
C THR A 168 -10.67 21.26 -4.40
N GLN A 169 -11.43 20.32 -4.96
CA GLN A 169 -12.02 20.52 -6.29
C GLN A 169 -12.86 21.81 -6.39
N ARG A 170 -13.52 22.24 -5.31
CA ARG A 170 -14.28 23.50 -5.30
C ARG A 170 -13.37 24.72 -5.47
N ASP A 171 -12.21 24.72 -4.83
CA ASP A 171 -11.24 25.82 -4.94
C ASP A 171 -10.64 25.89 -6.34
N ILE A 172 -10.41 24.72 -6.96
CA ILE A 172 -9.99 24.59 -8.35
C ILE A 172 -11.07 25.13 -9.30
N ASP A 173 -12.32 24.68 -9.15
CA ASP A 173 -13.44 25.14 -9.98
C ASP A 173 -13.65 26.66 -9.87
N GLU A 174 -13.55 27.22 -8.66
CA GLU A 174 -13.64 28.66 -8.41
C GLU A 174 -12.47 29.42 -9.06
N ALA A 175 -11.24 28.92 -8.96
CA ALA A 175 -10.07 29.49 -9.62
C ALA A 175 -10.23 29.48 -11.15
N VAL A 176 -10.62 28.34 -11.73
CA VAL A 176 -10.89 28.19 -13.17
C VAL A 176 -11.98 29.19 -13.63
N SER A 177 -13.03 29.41 -12.82
CA SER A 177 -14.07 30.40 -13.12
C SER A 177 -13.55 31.85 -13.18
N LYS A 178 -12.47 32.15 -12.45
CA LYS A 178 -11.75 33.44 -12.45
C LYS A 178 -10.67 33.52 -13.53
N GLY A 179 -10.48 32.47 -14.33
CA GLY A 179 -9.40 32.34 -15.31
C GLY A 179 -8.04 32.01 -14.69
N GLN A 180 -8.02 31.57 -13.44
CA GLN A 180 -6.83 31.09 -12.74
C GLN A 180 -6.63 29.57 -12.94
N SER A 181 -5.42 29.09 -12.68
CA SER A 181 -5.04 27.67 -12.86
C SER A 181 -4.59 27.04 -11.52
N VAL A 182 -4.53 25.71 -11.41
CA VAL A 182 -4.14 25.07 -10.14
C VAL A 182 -2.70 25.43 -9.75
N MET A 183 -1.81 25.59 -10.74
CA MET A 183 -0.44 26.06 -10.51
C MET A 183 -0.40 27.48 -9.91
N GLN A 184 -1.39 28.34 -10.16
CA GLN A 184 -1.48 29.66 -9.52
C GLN A 184 -1.84 29.55 -8.03
N LEU A 185 -2.79 28.69 -7.67
CA LEU A 185 -3.18 28.46 -6.26
C LEU A 185 -2.02 27.92 -5.39
N VAL A 186 -1.11 27.17 -6.03
CA VAL A 186 0.14 26.67 -5.43
C VAL A 186 1.21 27.75 -5.39
N ALA A 187 1.42 28.50 -6.49
CA ALA A 187 2.45 29.54 -6.60
C ALA A 187 2.20 30.80 -5.76
N GLU A 188 0.94 31.08 -5.37
CA GLU A 188 0.59 32.18 -4.46
C GLU A 188 1.00 31.93 -3.00
N SER A 189 1.47 30.72 -2.66
CA SER A 189 1.94 30.37 -1.32
C SER A 189 3.42 30.72 -1.09
N PRO A 190 3.85 30.93 0.17
CA PRO A 190 5.27 31.07 0.51
C PRO A 190 6.11 29.87 0.08
N SER A 191 7.40 30.10 -0.21
CA SER A 191 8.37 29.04 -0.49
C SER A 191 8.47 28.04 0.67
N GLY A 192 8.57 26.74 0.36
CA GLY A 192 8.62 25.67 1.36
C GLY A 192 7.28 25.39 2.06
N GLN A 193 6.16 25.82 1.47
CA GLN A 193 4.83 25.40 1.93
C GLN A 193 4.38 24.14 1.19
N GLY A 194 3.95 23.14 1.95
CA GLY A 194 3.24 21.96 1.43
C GLY A 194 1.76 22.22 1.15
N HIS A 195 1.25 21.64 0.05
CA HIS A 195 -0.16 21.65 -0.33
C HIS A 195 -0.72 20.22 -0.39
N LEU A 196 -1.98 20.05 0.00
CA LEU A 196 -2.75 18.83 -0.27
C LEU A 196 -3.81 19.14 -1.33
N VAL A 197 -3.62 18.62 -2.55
CA VAL A 197 -4.58 18.78 -3.65
C VAL A 197 -5.46 17.54 -3.74
N LEU A 198 -6.74 17.71 -3.44
CA LEU A 198 -7.77 16.67 -3.54
C LEU A 198 -8.56 16.82 -4.85
N SER A 199 -8.10 16.13 -5.89
CA SER A 199 -8.74 16.10 -7.21
C SER A 199 -8.55 14.75 -7.91
N ASP A 200 -9.55 14.35 -8.71
CA ASP A 200 -9.47 13.23 -9.65
C ASP A 200 -9.45 13.68 -11.12
N ASP A 201 -9.39 14.99 -11.37
CA ASP A 201 -9.32 15.56 -12.72
C ASP A 201 -7.96 15.28 -13.39
N PRO A 202 -7.93 14.61 -14.55
CA PRO A 202 -6.71 14.44 -15.35
C PRO A 202 -6.06 15.77 -15.78
N GLN A 203 -6.82 16.86 -15.93
CA GLN A 203 -6.27 18.17 -16.31
C GLN A 203 -5.45 18.77 -15.16
N VAL A 204 -5.98 18.76 -13.94
CA VAL A 204 -5.27 19.18 -12.72
C VAL A 204 -3.98 18.38 -12.56
N SER A 205 -4.07 17.05 -12.72
CA SER A 205 -2.92 16.15 -12.65
C SER A 205 -1.86 16.46 -13.73
N SER A 206 -2.29 16.77 -14.95
CA SER A 206 -1.41 17.08 -16.09
C SER A 206 -0.78 18.47 -15.98
N GLU A 207 -1.49 19.45 -15.44
CA GLU A 207 -0.99 20.81 -15.18
C GLU A 207 0.11 20.78 -14.09
N LEU A 208 -0.18 20.14 -12.94
CA LEU A 208 0.77 19.93 -11.86
C LEU A 208 2.02 19.19 -12.34
N ALA A 209 1.84 18.07 -13.07
CA ALA A 209 2.96 17.32 -13.63
C ALA A 209 3.80 18.13 -14.63
N SER A 210 3.17 19.01 -15.41
CA SER A 210 3.87 19.85 -16.40
C SER A 210 4.64 21.01 -15.77
N GLY A 211 4.18 21.51 -14.61
CA GLY A 211 4.81 22.60 -13.87
C GLY A 211 5.89 22.16 -12.87
N ALA A 212 5.94 20.87 -12.51
CA ALA A 212 6.90 20.33 -11.55
C ALA A 212 8.31 20.13 -12.13
N SER A 213 9.32 20.24 -11.26
CA SER A 213 10.73 19.93 -11.54
C SER A 213 11.13 18.52 -11.09
N SER A 214 10.44 17.96 -10.10
CA SER A 214 10.66 16.59 -9.60
C SER A 214 9.37 15.99 -9.02
N PHE A 215 9.38 14.68 -8.84
CA PHE A 215 8.25 13.87 -8.40
C PHE A 215 8.68 12.86 -7.33
N SER A 216 7.74 12.41 -6.50
CA SER A 216 7.90 11.20 -5.70
C SER A 216 6.55 10.47 -5.57
N CYS A 217 6.55 9.21 -5.14
CA CYS A 217 5.29 8.46 -5.00
C CYS A 217 5.35 7.37 -3.92
N ALA A 218 4.19 7.13 -3.30
CA ALA A 218 3.98 6.03 -2.35
C ALA A 218 2.54 5.47 -2.52
N LEU A 219 2.30 4.84 -3.67
CA LEU A 219 1.00 4.37 -4.17
C LEU A 219 0.82 2.84 -4.06
N GLY A 220 1.89 2.08 -3.82
CA GLY A 220 1.88 0.63 -3.88
C GLY A 220 1.47 0.11 -5.27
N GLY A 221 0.71 -0.99 -5.32
CA GLY A 221 0.27 -1.61 -6.59
C GLY A 221 -0.56 -0.71 -7.53
N ALA A 222 -0.97 0.49 -7.10
CA ALA A 222 -1.60 1.47 -7.97
C ALA A 222 -0.62 2.26 -8.88
N ILE A 223 0.69 2.21 -8.59
CA ILE A 223 1.77 2.98 -9.24
C ILE A 223 1.63 3.05 -10.77
N SER A 224 1.60 1.90 -11.44
CA SER A 224 1.56 1.79 -12.90
C SER A 224 0.25 2.30 -13.52
N SER A 225 -0.86 2.26 -12.78
CA SER A 225 -2.16 2.75 -13.27
C SER A 225 -2.30 4.28 -13.20
N VAL A 226 -1.76 4.88 -12.14
CA VAL A 226 -1.94 6.31 -11.83
C VAL A 226 -0.82 7.14 -12.46
N LEU A 227 0.45 6.80 -12.20
CA LEU A 227 1.57 7.64 -12.64
C LEU A 227 1.84 7.55 -14.13
N ALA A 228 1.74 6.35 -14.73
CA ALA A 228 2.04 6.18 -16.14
C ALA A 228 1.11 7.04 -17.01
N SER A 229 -0.20 7.03 -16.72
CA SER A 229 -1.19 7.79 -17.49
C SER A 229 -1.03 9.31 -17.38
N THR A 230 -0.56 9.82 -16.24
CA THR A 230 -0.23 11.24 -16.04
C THR A 230 1.12 11.60 -16.68
N LEU A 231 2.20 10.93 -16.29
CA LEU A 231 3.57 11.32 -16.65
C LEU A 231 3.95 10.97 -18.10
N GLN A 232 3.27 10.03 -18.76
CA GLN A 232 3.45 9.81 -20.21
C GLN A 232 3.00 10.99 -21.08
N GLN A 233 2.24 11.95 -20.54
CA GLN A 233 1.83 13.15 -21.27
C GLN A 233 2.97 14.17 -21.40
N LEU A 234 3.94 14.14 -20.48
CA LEU A 234 5.06 15.08 -20.44
C LEU A 234 5.92 15.01 -21.72
N PRO A 235 6.41 16.16 -22.25
CA PRO A 235 7.20 16.17 -23.47
C PRO A 235 8.46 15.31 -23.35
N LYS A 236 8.88 14.67 -24.44
CA LYS A 236 10.13 13.90 -24.46
C LYS A 236 11.34 14.84 -24.36
N ARG A 237 12.28 14.55 -23.46
CA ARG A 237 13.49 15.33 -23.18
C ARG A 237 14.75 14.46 -23.23
N HIS A 238 15.90 15.11 -23.45
CA HIS A 238 17.21 14.46 -23.32
C HIS A 238 17.51 14.15 -21.84
N MET A 239 18.47 13.26 -21.59
CA MET A 239 18.94 12.93 -20.23
C MET A 239 19.50 14.18 -19.54
N GLY A 240 19.31 14.35 -18.23
CA GLY A 240 19.67 15.58 -17.50
C GLY A 240 18.71 16.78 -17.68
N ALA A 241 17.76 16.73 -18.61
CA ALA A 241 16.69 17.74 -18.73
C ALA A 241 15.29 17.20 -18.38
N ARG A 242 15.19 15.91 -18.04
CA ARG A 242 13.96 15.27 -17.55
C ARG A 242 13.74 15.66 -16.10
N PRO A 243 12.49 15.88 -15.65
CA PRO A 243 12.20 15.82 -14.22
C PRO A 243 12.52 14.41 -13.69
N VAL A 244 12.95 14.34 -12.42
CA VAL A 244 13.26 13.08 -11.72
C VAL A 244 12.05 12.63 -10.90
N LEU A 245 11.77 11.32 -10.88
CA LEU A 245 10.78 10.66 -10.03
C LEU A 245 11.49 9.75 -9.02
N TYR A 246 11.45 10.14 -7.75
CA TYR A 246 11.95 9.36 -6.61
C TYR A 246 10.88 8.35 -6.17
N ALA A 247 10.99 7.11 -6.65
CA ALA A 247 9.97 6.09 -6.50
C ALA A 247 10.09 5.36 -5.14
N CYS A 248 9.40 5.90 -4.12
CA CYS A 248 9.40 5.42 -2.74
C CYS A 248 8.44 4.22 -2.55
N GLU A 249 8.73 3.12 -3.23
CA GLU A 249 7.82 1.98 -3.40
C GLU A 249 8.48 0.65 -3.00
N ASN A 250 7.72 -0.27 -2.40
CA ASN A 250 8.22 -1.58 -1.97
C ASN A 250 8.32 -2.63 -3.11
N ASP A 251 7.83 -2.31 -4.31
CA ASP A 251 7.80 -3.21 -5.47
C ASP A 251 8.67 -2.64 -6.61
N LEU A 252 9.95 -3.00 -6.60
CA LEU A 252 10.91 -2.52 -7.60
C LEU A 252 10.63 -3.04 -9.01
N ASP A 253 9.98 -4.21 -9.16
CA ASP A 253 9.60 -4.72 -10.49
C ASP A 253 8.55 -3.81 -11.14
N SER A 254 7.59 -3.32 -10.36
CA SER A 254 6.64 -2.30 -10.80
C SER A 254 7.30 -0.94 -11.06
N VAL A 255 8.31 -0.54 -10.28
CA VAL A 255 9.09 0.69 -10.53
C VAL A 255 9.88 0.59 -11.84
N GLN A 256 10.54 -0.54 -12.11
CA GLN A 256 11.27 -0.77 -13.36
C GLN A 256 10.33 -0.74 -14.58
N GLN A 257 9.16 -1.37 -14.47
CA GLN A 257 8.12 -1.31 -15.50
C GLN A 257 7.61 0.12 -15.74
N LEU A 258 7.54 0.96 -14.70
CA LEU A 258 7.22 2.38 -14.84
C LEU A 258 8.36 3.16 -15.52
N ALA A 259 9.62 2.90 -15.15
CA ALA A 259 10.79 3.52 -15.76
C ALA A 259 10.86 3.29 -17.28
N ASP A 260 10.61 2.06 -17.74
CA ASP A 260 10.55 1.75 -19.17
C ASP A 260 9.37 2.42 -19.90
N GLN A 261 8.21 2.57 -19.23
CA GLN A 261 7.06 3.30 -19.78
C GLN A 261 7.29 4.82 -19.86
N LEU A 262 8.03 5.40 -18.91
CA LEU A 262 8.34 6.84 -18.85
C LEU A 262 9.64 7.22 -19.58
N LYS A 263 10.30 6.24 -20.20
CA LYS A 263 11.56 6.40 -20.94
C LYS A 263 11.55 7.60 -21.88
N ARG A 264 12.57 8.45 -21.74
CA ARG A 264 12.74 9.75 -22.42
C ARG A 264 11.80 10.88 -21.98
N ARG A 265 10.95 10.73 -20.96
CA ARG A 265 10.09 11.80 -20.44
C ARG A 265 10.45 12.17 -19.01
N VAL A 266 10.54 11.15 -18.15
CA VAL A 266 10.93 11.24 -16.74
C VAL A 266 12.19 10.38 -16.55
N GLU A 267 13.01 10.75 -15.59
CA GLU A 267 14.08 9.92 -15.04
C GLU A 267 13.56 9.29 -13.76
N VAL A 268 13.56 7.96 -13.64
CA VAL A 268 12.97 7.28 -12.48
C VAL A 268 14.12 6.75 -11.64
N VAL A 269 14.23 7.25 -10.41
CA VAL A 269 15.20 6.80 -9.40
C VAL A 269 14.46 5.88 -8.44
N PRO A 270 14.73 4.56 -8.43
CA PRO A 270 14.17 3.67 -7.43
C PRO A 270 14.68 4.06 -6.03
N CYS A 271 13.79 4.07 -5.03
CA CYS A 271 14.15 4.36 -3.65
C CYS A 271 13.74 3.18 -2.75
N MET A 272 14.68 2.64 -1.98
CA MET A 272 14.33 1.74 -0.89
C MET A 272 13.73 2.57 0.24
N VAL A 273 12.56 2.13 0.72
CA VAL A 273 11.90 2.75 1.86
C VAL A 273 11.62 1.76 2.98
N ASP A 274 11.90 2.19 4.20
CA ASP A 274 11.62 1.44 5.41
C ASP A 274 11.00 2.31 6.49
N ARG A 275 9.70 2.11 6.74
CA ARG A 275 9.01 2.50 7.98
C ARG A 275 7.70 1.72 8.10
N ILE A 276 7.42 1.16 9.26
CA ILE A 276 6.14 0.49 9.56
C ILE A 276 5.13 1.57 9.98
N CYS A 277 4.32 2.03 9.02
CA CYS A 277 3.14 2.84 9.30
C CYS A 277 1.88 1.94 9.38
N SER A 278 1.39 1.66 10.58
CA SER A 278 0.28 0.73 10.82
C SER A 278 -1.07 1.33 10.41
N ASN A 279 -1.30 2.63 10.67
CA ASN A 279 -2.62 3.25 10.52
C ASN A 279 -2.54 4.69 9.97
N ARG A 280 -3.67 5.19 9.45
CA ARG A 280 -3.91 6.60 9.14
C ARG A 280 -5.36 6.93 9.45
N ARG A 281 -5.58 7.93 10.30
CA ARG A 281 -6.90 8.53 10.54
C ARG A 281 -6.91 9.98 10.08
N ILE A 282 -8.08 10.45 9.66
CA ILE A 282 -8.31 11.83 9.24
C ILE A 282 -9.48 12.33 10.07
N GLU A 283 -9.23 13.35 10.88
CA GLU A 283 -10.21 13.97 11.77
C GLU A 283 -10.65 15.31 11.18
N GLY A 284 -11.95 15.57 11.25
CA GLY A 284 -12.58 16.77 10.68
C GLY A 284 -13.34 17.57 11.73
N GLY A 285 -13.92 18.70 11.29
CA GLY A 285 -14.73 19.56 12.15
C GLY A 285 -13.93 20.71 12.76
N GLY A 286 -13.99 20.84 14.10
CA GLY A 286 -13.47 22.01 14.83
C GLY A 286 -11.95 22.08 14.96
N ASP A 287 -11.27 20.94 14.94
CA ASP A 287 -9.80 20.81 14.96
C ASP A 287 -9.40 19.73 13.93
N PRO A 288 -9.35 20.09 12.63
CA PRO A 288 -9.13 19.12 11.56
C PRO A 288 -7.64 18.73 11.48
N ALA A 289 -7.35 17.43 11.44
CA ALA A 289 -5.98 16.93 11.46
C ALA A 289 -5.84 15.58 10.73
N ILE A 290 -4.65 15.30 10.21
CA ILE A 290 -4.28 14.01 9.64
C ILE A 290 -3.32 13.35 10.62
N TYR A 291 -3.59 12.12 11.05
CA TYR A 291 -2.68 11.35 11.90
C TYR A 291 -2.21 10.08 11.20
N VAL A 292 -0.95 9.74 11.40
CA VAL A 292 -0.34 8.47 11.01
C VAL A 292 0.23 7.82 12.27
N ASP A 293 -0.12 6.56 12.51
CA ASP A 293 0.48 5.75 13.56
C ASP A 293 1.60 4.91 12.93
N ALA A 294 2.79 4.97 13.50
CA ALA A 294 4.01 4.36 12.98
C ALA A 294 4.93 3.87 14.11
N GLU A 295 5.88 3.01 13.79
CA GLU A 295 6.93 2.59 14.73
C GLU A 295 7.81 3.78 15.19
N GLU A 296 8.49 3.59 16.33
CA GLU A 296 9.41 4.59 16.90
C GLU A 296 10.61 4.89 15.97
N HIS A 297 11.03 3.91 15.16
CA HIS A 297 12.05 4.12 14.15
C HIS A 297 11.61 5.22 13.16
N SER A 298 12.44 6.26 13.01
CA SER A 298 12.21 7.42 12.14
C SER A 298 12.01 7.04 10.67
N GLY A 299 12.63 5.93 10.26
CA GLY A 299 12.56 5.34 8.93
C GLY A 299 13.74 5.72 8.04
N SER A 300 13.79 5.09 6.87
CA SER A 300 14.86 5.29 5.88
C SER A 300 14.30 5.44 4.47
N ILE A 301 14.89 6.35 3.68
CA ILE A 301 14.72 6.54 2.25
C ILE A 301 16.12 6.49 1.63
N VAL A 302 16.48 5.37 1.01
CA VAL A 302 17.79 5.20 0.34
C VAL A 302 17.58 5.29 -1.17
N LEU A 303 18.23 6.25 -1.82
CA LEU A 303 18.25 6.34 -3.28
C LEU A 303 19.09 5.18 -3.84
N LEU A 304 18.52 4.38 -4.74
CA LEU A 304 19.18 3.17 -5.26
C LEU A 304 19.95 3.36 -6.57
N GLU A 305 19.81 4.53 -7.20
CA GLU A 305 20.55 4.94 -8.38
C GLU A 305 20.92 6.42 -8.24
N GLN A 306 22.08 6.83 -8.75
CA GLN A 306 22.47 8.24 -8.79
C GLN A 306 21.60 9.00 -9.81
N SER A 307 20.94 10.08 -9.35
CA SER A 307 20.16 10.95 -10.22
C SER A 307 21.04 11.91 -11.02
N SER A 308 20.54 12.43 -12.14
CA SER A 308 21.19 13.53 -12.87
C SER A 308 21.00 14.92 -12.25
N GLN A 309 20.27 15.04 -11.12
CA GLN A 309 20.17 16.27 -10.33
C GLN A 309 21.34 16.40 -9.34
N SER A 310 21.67 17.64 -8.94
CA SER A 310 22.64 17.87 -7.88
C SER A 310 22.10 17.35 -6.54
N TYR A 311 23.00 16.94 -5.64
CA TYR A 311 22.65 16.63 -4.25
C TYR A 311 22.02 17.84 -3.56
N ASP A 312 22.51 19.05 -3.84
CA ASP A 312 21.97 20.32 -3.33
C ASP A 312 20.54 20.65 -3.83
N ASP A 313 20.07 19.97 -4.88
CA ASP A 313 18.75 20.17 -5.51
C ASP A 313 17.75 19.05 -5.15
N LEU A 314 18.10 18.15 -4.22
CA LEU A 314 17.24 17.03 -3.83
C LEU A 314 15.96 17.53 -3.12
N PRO A 315 14.76 17.06 -3.53
CA PRO A 315 13.52 17.47 -2.89
C PRO A 315 13.26 16.77 -1.55
N LEU A 316 14.11 15.82 -1.15
CA LEU A 316 14.00 14.99 0.05
C LEU A 316 15.25 15.22 0.91
N ASP A 317 15.08 15.54 2.19
CA ASP A 317 16.18 15.85 3.12
C ASP A 317 15.88 15.40 4.57
N GLY A 318 16.89 15.48 5.44
CA GLY A 318 16.87 15.08 6.84
C GLY A 318 17.46 13.69 7.08
N GLU A 319 17.61 13.33 8.36
CA GLU A 319 18.34 12.13 8.82
C GLU A 319 17.79 10.78 8.28
N THR A 320 16.56 10.77 7.77
CA THR A 320 15.94 9.58 7.15
C THR A 320 16.34 9.40 5.69
N VAL A 321 16.93 10.40 5.03
CA VAL A 321 17.32 10.35 3.62
C VAL A 321 18.80 10.00 3.49
N GLN A 322 19.09 8.98 2.69
CA GLN A 322 20.45 8.52 2.43
C GLN A 322 20.69 8.46 0.93
N VAL A 323 21.84 8.98 0.50
CA VAL A 323 22.29 8.91 -0.89
C VAL A 323 23.66 8.23 -0.90
N PRO A 324 23.72 6.92 -1.20
CA PRO A 324 24.96 6.15 -1.17
C PRO A 324 26.03 6.70 -2.13
N ASP A 325 27.30 6.59 -1.72
CA ASP A 325 28.45 6.97 -2.55
C ASP A 325 28.65 6.08 -3.78
N SER A 326 28.07 4.87 -3.78
CA SER A 326 28.16 3.91 -4.88
C SER A 326 26.93 3.01 -5.00
N ASP A 327 26.73 2.48 -6.21
CA ASP A 327 25.65 1.53 -6.54
C ASP A 327 25.77 0.24 -5.71
N GLU A 328 27.00 -0.22 -5.41
CA GLU A 328 27.24 -1.40 -4.57
C GLU A 328 26.77 -1.20 -3.12
N VAL A 329 26.98 -0.03 -2.54
CA VAL A 329 26.48 0.32 -1.19
C VAL A 329 24.95 0.45 -1.21
N ALA A 330 24.38 1.02 -2.27
CA ALA A 330 22.93 1.14 -2.43
C ALA A 330 22.23 -0.23 -2.53
N ASP A 331 22.74 -1.12 -3.38
CA ASP A 331 22.29 -2.51 -3.51
C ASP A 331 22.52 -3.32 -2.22
N TYR A 332 23.62 -3.08 -1.49
CA TYR A 332 23.82 -3.62 -0.16
C TYR A 332 22.70 -3.19 0.81
N LEU A 333 22.42 -1.89 0.96
CA LEU A 333 21.41 -1.38 1.89
C LEU A 333 20.00 -1.89 1.54
N PHE A 334 19.69 -1.99 0.23
CA PHE A 334 18.44 -2.61 -0.23
C PHE A 334 18.34 -4.09 0.17
N VAL A 335 19.38 -4.88 -0.05
CA VAL A 335 19.37 -6.31 0.32
C VAL A 335 19.43 -6.51 1.83
N GLN A 336 20.12 -5.65 2.58
CA GLN A 336 20.12 -5.63 4.04
C GLN A 336 18.68 -5.46 4.55
N LYS A 337 17.92 -4.47 4.05
CA LYS A 337 16.51 -4.28 4.41
C LYS A 337 15.64 -5.46 4.00
N LYS A 338 15.89 -6.06 2.82
CA LYS A 338 15.17 -7.26 2.36
C LYS A 338 15.43 -8.49 3.26
N ARG A 339 16.65 -8.65 3.79
CA ARG A 339 17.07 -9.77 4.63
C ARG A 339 16.71 -9.56 6.10
N LEU A 340 17.16 -8.47 6.72
CA LEU A 340 16.92 -8.20 8.13
C LEU A 340 15.48 -7.77 8.39
N VAL A 341 14.94 -6.81 7.64
CA VAL A 341 13.55 -6.36 7.91
C VAL A 341 12.54 -7.31 7.27
N ASN A 342 12.48 -7.38 5.94
CA ASN A 342 11.37 -8.07 5.27
C ASN A 342 11.33 -9.59 5.56
N SER A 343 12.47 -10.28 5.67
CA SER A 343 12.48 -11.73 5.91
C SER A 343 12.31 -12.10 7.39
N MET A 344 12.94 -11.42 8.35
CA MET A 344 12.67 -11.71 9.78
C MET A 344 11.20 -11.46 10.14
N HIS A 345 10.59 -10.40 9.58
CA HIS A 345 9.15 -10.16 9.73
C HIS A 345 8.29 -11.29 9.12
N THR A 346 8.76 -11.89 8.02
CA THR A 346 8.10 -13.04 7.38
C THR A 346 8.22 -14.31 8.22
N VAL A 347 9.35 -14.52 8.90
CA VAL A 347 9.52 -15.61 9.88
C VAL A 347 8.54 -15.44 11.04
N LEU A 348 8.45 -14.25 11.65
CA LEU A 348 7.46 -14.00 12.71
C LEU A 348 6.03 -14.30 12.24
N ALA A 349 5.68 -13.92 11.00
CA ALA A 349 4.38 -14.25 10.43
C ALA A 349 4.16 -15.76 10.24
N PHE A 350 5.15 -16.51 9.75
CA PHE A 350 5.03 -17.97 9.66
C PHE A 350 4.98 -18.64 11.05
N SER A 351 5.81 -18.22 12.02
CA SER A 351 5.74 -18.73 13.40
C SER A 351 4.39 -18.43 14.06
N THR A 352 3.78 -17.27 13.77
CA THR A 352 2.40 -16.93 14.19
C THR A 352 1.40 -17.93 13.59
N LEU A 353 1.55 -18.26 12.31
CA LEU A 353 0.72 -19.29 11.68
C LEU A 353 0.97 -20.66 12.33
N VAL A 354 2.21 -21.07 12.62
CA VAL A 354 2.52 -22.36 13.27
C VAL A 354 1.82 -22.50 14.62
N ASP A 355 1.92 -21.50 15.49
CA ASP A 355 1.31 -21.50 16.83
C ASP A 355 -0.23 -21.56 16.78
N PHE A 356 -0.83 -20.82 15.84
CA PHE A 356 -2.27 -20.89 15.56
C PHE A 356 -2.69 -22.26 14.97
N ASP A 357 -1.89 -22.79 14.05
CA ASP A 357 -2.15 -23.99 13.25
C ASP A 357 -2.11 -25.28 14.08
N MET A 358 -1.26 -25.32 15.12
CA MET A 358 -1.26 -26.37 16.15
C MET A 358 -2.64 -26.64 16.76
N ASN A 359 -3.60 -25.73 16.58
CA ASN A 359 -4.98 -25.87 17.03
C ASN A 359 -6.02 -26.15 15.91
N ARG A 360 -5.79 -25.81 14.62
CA ARG A 360 -6.87 -25.72 13.59
C ARG A 360 -6.55 -26.00 12.10
N ALA A 361 -5.41 -26.59 11.76
CA ALA A 361 -4.88 -26.68 10.38
C ALA A 361 -5.82 -26.99 9.19
N SER A 362 -6.74 -27.94 9.31
CA SER A 362 -7.43 -28.55 8.16
C SER A 362 -8.61 -27.74 7.56
N LEU A 363 -8.66 -26.43 7.76
CA LEU A 363 -9.84 -25.59 7.49
C LEU A 363 -9.63 -24.34 6.63
N PHE A 364 -8.39 -23.98 6.26
CA PHE A 364 -8.10 -22.70 5.58
C PHE A 364 -7.39 -22.85 4.23
N ASP A 365 -7.83 -22.04 3.26
CA ASP A 365 -7.19 -21.77 1.98
C ASP A 365 -6.25 -20.57 2.18
N TRP A 366 -4.97 -20.85 2.47
CA TRP A 366 -4.03 -19.86 2.96
C TRP A 366 -3.70 -18.74 1.96
N ASP A 367 -3.70 -19.02 0.65
CA ASP A 367 -3.44 -17.99 -0.37
C ASP A 367 -4.66 -17.09 -0.68
N ARG A 368 -5.87 -17.45 -0.22
CA ARG A 368 -7.11 -16.68 -0.48
C ARG A 368 -7.82 -16.15 0.75
N ALA A 369 -7.57 -16.74 1.92
CA ALA A 369 -8.19 -16.39 3.18
C ALA A 369 -7.18 -16.50 4.35
N LEU A 370 -5.97 -15.96 4.15
CA LEU A 370 -5.00 -15.65 5.20
C LEU A 370 -5.75 -15.03 6.41
N PRO A 371 -5.74 -15.67 7.59
CA PRO A 371 -6.36 -15.07 8.75
C PRO A 371 -5.58 -13.82 9.14
N GLU A 372 -6.29 -12.82 9.64
CA GLU A 372 -5.73 -11.61 10.21
C GLU A 372 -5.44 -11.86 11.70
N LEU A 373 -4.28 -12.47 11.97
CA LEU A 373 -3.78 -12.74 13.31
C LEU A 373 -2.78 -11.64 13.70
N PRO A 374 -2.84 -11.09 14.93
CA PRO A 374 -1.75 -10.31 15.48
C PRO A 374 -0.46 -11.13 15.42
N LEU A 375 0.62 -10.53 14.95
CA LEU A 375 1.91 -11.21 14.86
C LEU A 375 2.47 -11.54 16.24
N LEU A 376 3.19 -12.66 16.30
CA LEU A 376 3.96 -13.08 17.45
C LEU A 376 4.95 -11.98 17.85
N ASN A 377 4.71 -11.38 19.01
CA ASN A 377 5.57 -10.37 19.61
C ASN A 377 6.88 -11.03 20.06
N TYR A 378 7.99 -10.66 19.44
CA TYR A 378 9.31 -11.24 19.75
C TYR A 378 9.71 -11.00 21.21
N ALA A 379 9.37 -9.86 21.81
CA ALA A 379 9.67 -9.58 23.22
C ALA A 379 8.92 -10.52 24.19
N GLU A 380 7.73 -10.99 23.81
CA GLU A 380 6.86 -11.85 24.64
C GLU A 380 7.00 -13.36 24.32
N ALA A 381 7.64 -13.69 23.20
CA ALA A 381 7.84 -15.06 22.73
C ALA A 381 8.59 -15.96 23.72
N SER A 382 8.40 -17.28 23.58
CA SER A 382 9.10 -18.30 24.37
C SER A 382 10.62 -18.29 24.10
N PRO A 383 11.45 -18.79 25.03
CA PRO A 383 12.90 -18.86 24.84
C PRO A 383 13.29 -19.57 23.53
N ASP A 384 12.68 -20.71 23.23
CA ASP A 384 12.97 -21.52 22.04
C ASP A 384 12.67 -20.78 20.72
N VAL A 385 11.57 -20.00 20.69
CA VAL A 385 11.23 -19.15 19.54
C VAL A 385 12.20 -17.96 19.44
N LYS A 386 12.57 -17.36 20.57
CA LYS A 386 13.56 -16.27 20.60
C LYS A 386 14.93 -16.72 20.09
N GLU A 387 15.40 -17.89 20.54
CA GLU A 387 16.64 -18.51 20.07
C GLU A 387 16.57 -18.82 18.57
N SER A 388 15.49 -19.41 18.10
CA SER A 388 15.31 -19.75 16.67
C SER A 388 15.27 -18.52 15.76
N VAL A 389 14.55 -17.46 16.18
CA VAL A 389 14.46 -16.19 15.43
C VAL A 389 15.78 -15.40 15.51
N TRP A 390 16.51 -15.45 16.62
CA TRP A 390 17.85 -14.86 16.72
C TRP A 390 18.86 -15.59 15.84
N ALA A 391 18.84 -16.93 15.83
CA ALA A 391 19.65 -17.74 14.94
C ALA A 391 19.36 -17.43 13.46
N TRP A 392 18.09 -17.22 13.09
CA TRP A 392 17.71 -16.73 11.76
C TRP A 392 18.26 -15.33 11.45
N ALA A 393 18.24 -14.41 12.42
CA ALA A 393 18.82 -13.07 12.27
C ALA A 393 20.34 -13.14 11.99
N VAL A 394 21.04 -14.02 12.69
CA VAL A 394 22.48 -14.28 12.49
C VAL A 394 22.73 -14.91 11.12
N ALA A 395 21.91 -15.87 10.69
CA ALA A 395 21.98 -16.44 9.34
C ALA A 395 21.90 -15.36 8.25
N GLN A 396 20.99 -14.39 8.40
CA GLN A 396 20.86 -13.29 7.43
C GLN A 396 22.12 -12.43 7.33
N ILE A 397 22.79 -12.13 8.45
CA ILE A 397 24.06 -11.38 8.45
C ILE A 397 25.15 -12.18 7.72
N LEU A 398 25.27 -13.47 8.02
CA LEU A 398 26.26 -14.36 7.41
C LEU A 398 26.05 -14.52 5.90
N VAL A 399 24.80 -14.71 5.46
CA VAL A 399 24.47 -14.80 4.03
C VAL A 399 24.70 -13.45 3.33
N LEU A 400 24.39 -12.33 3.98
CA LEU A 400 24.64 -11.00 3.44
C LEU A 400 26.14 -10.71 3.27
N MET A 401 26.99 -11.11 4.23
CA MET A 401 28.46 -11.05 4.11
C MET A 401 28.97 -11.85 2.91
N LYS A 402 28.45 -13.06 2.71
CA LYS A 402 28.79 -13.91 1.55
C LYS A 402 28.28 -13.36 0.21
N GLU A 403 27.18 -12.61 0.20
CA GLU A 403 26.54 -12.11 -1.04
C GLU A 403 27.07 -10.74 -1.49
N LYS A 404 27.33 -9.83 -0.55
CA LYS A 404 27.74 -8.45 -0.85
C LYS A 404 29.23 -8.18 -0.60
N GLY A 405 29.91 -9.06 0.12
CA GLY A 405 31.30 -8.89 0.50
C GLY A 405 31.46 -7.98 1.70
N VAL A 406 32.46 -8.27 2.54
CA VAL A 406 32.71 -7.54 3.79
C VAL A 406 33.06 -6.07 3.52
N ASP A 407 33.89 -5.79 2.51
CA ASP A 407 34.36 -4.45 2.19
C ASP A 407 33.20 -3.46 1.91
N VAL A 408 32.17 -3.90 1.17
CA VAL A 408 30.97 -3.08 0.88
C VAL A 408 30.16 -2.83 2.15
N MET A 409 30.10 -3.82 3.06
CA MET A 409 29.43 -3.66 4.36
C MET A 409 30.19 -2.68 5.26
N THR A 410 31.51 -2.80 5.33
CA THR A 410 32.40 -1.89 6.07
C THR A 410 32.23 -0.45 5.59
N GLN A 411 32.21 -0.24 4.27
CA GLN A 411 31.94 1.07 3.68
C GLN A 411 30.54 1.58 4.03
N ALA A 412 29.50 0.76 3.87
CA ALA A 412 28.11 1.16 4.10
C ALA A 412 27.82 1.62 5.55
N HIS A 413 28.53 1.07 6.53
CA HIS A 413 28.39 1.46 7.94
C HIS A 413 29.52 2.36 8.48
N ASN A 414 30.48 2.74 7.63
CA ASN A 414 31.69 3.49 8.01
C ASN A 414 32.49 2.82 9.16
N ALA A 415 32.53 1.49 9.20
CA ALA A 415 33.24 0.76 10.25
C ALA A 415 34.76 0.82 10.06
N GLU A 416 35.52 1.05 11.14
CA GLU A 416 36.99 1.05 11.12
C GLU A 416 37.60 -0.34 11.35
N SER A 417 36.78 -1.33 11.75
CA SER A 417 37.22 -2.70 12.07
C SER A 417 36.15 -3.77 11.83
N ASP A 418 36.59 -5.04 11.72
CA ASP A 418 35.71 -6.22 11.73
C ASP A 418 34.82 -6.23 12.97
N GLU A 419 35.39 -5.96 14.15
CA GLU A 419 34.71 -6.00 15.43
C GLU A 419 33.57 -4.97 15.50
N GLU A 420 33.82 -3.76 15.02
CA GLU A 420 32.82 -2.70 14.92
C GLU A 420 31.71 -3.06 13.92
N LEU A 421 32.05 -3.55 12.73
CA LEU A 421 31.05 -3.99 11.75
C LEU A 421 30.17 -5.12 12.31
N VAL A 422 30.77 -6.07 13.06
CA VAL A 422 30.04 -7.16 13.73
C VAL A 422 29.08 -6.59 14.79
N GLU A 423 29.54 -5.64 15.61
CA GLU A 423 28.70 -4.99 16.62
C GLU A 423 27.53 -4.24 15.99
N GLN A 424 27.79 -3.40 14.98
CA GLN A 424 26.78 -2.65 14.24
C GLN A 424 25.76 -3.57 13.56
N MET A 425 26.20 -4.62 12.86
CA MET A 425 25.29 -5.56 12.19
C MET A 425 24.41 -6.34 13.18
N LEU A 426 24.95 -6.74 14.34
CA LEU A 426 24.17 -7.38 15.39
C LEU A 426 23.24 -6.38 16.11
N ALA A 427 23.63 -5.11 16.23
CA ALA A 427 22.76 -4.05 16.75
C ALA A 427 21.56 -3.81 15.82
N VAL A 428 21.78 -3.70 14.50
CA VAL A 428 20.69 -3.57 13.50
C VAL A 428 19.73 -4.77 13.58
N ALA A 429 20.24 -5.99 13.73
CA ALA A 429 19.40 -7.18 13.90
C ALA A 429 18.54 -7.12 15.18
N ARG A 430 19.13 -6.75 16.33
CA ARG A 430 18.39 -6.58 17.61
C ARG A 430 17.33 -5.49 17.51
N GLN A 431 17.70 -4.30 17.05
CA GLN A 431 16.80 -3.17 16.83
C GLN A 431 15.64 -3.55 15.90
N THR A 432 15.88 -4.37 14.87
CA THR A 432 14.81 -4.82 13.97
C THR A 432 13.81 -5.76 14.67
N LEU A 433 14.25 -6.61 15.58
CA LEU A 433 13.38 -7.46 16.40
C LEU A 433 12.61 -6.65 17.48
N GLU A 434 13.24 -5.63 18.04
CA GLU A 434 12.60 -4.64 18.94
C GLU A 434 11.53 -3.84 18.19
N ARG A 435 11.82 -3.35 16.97
CA ARG A 435 10.87 -2.67 16.09
C ARG A 435 9.60 -3.47 15.85
N PHE A 436 9.69 -4.76 15.53
CA PHE A 436 8.52 -5.64 15.39
C PHE A 436 7.74 -5.87 16.69
N SER A 437 8.37 -5.64 17.85
CA SER A 437 7.72 -5.73 19.17
C SER A 437 7.06 -4.40 19.59
N SER A 438 7.37 -3.30 18.91
CA SER A 438 6.89 -1.94 19.25
C SER A 438 5.51 -1.59 18.69
N ILE A 439 5.00 -2.35 17.71
CA ILE A 439 3.79 -2.01 16.97
C ILE A 439 2.98 -3.26 16.61
N GLU A 440 1.65 -3.19 16.76
CA GLU A 440 0.77 -4.27 16.32
C GLU A 440 0.71 -4.34 14.78
N ASP A 441 0.89 -5.55 14.26
CA ASP A 441 0.85 -5.87 12.83
C ASP A 441 0.26 -7.28 12.64
N THR A 442 -0.08 -7.65 11.40
CA THR A 442 -0.87 -8.86 11.10
C THR A 442 -0.26 -9.78 10.04
N THR A 443 -0.51 -11.07 10.20
CA THR A 443 -0.15 -12.12 9.23
C THR A 443 -0.67 -11.82 7.82
N SER A 444 -1.90 -11.31 7.70
CA SER A 444 -2.52 -10.95 6.42
C SER A 444 -1.79 -9.78 5.73
N ARG A 445 -1.23 -8.82 6.48
CA ARG A 445 -0.46 -7.71 5.91
C ARG A 445 0.93 -8.16 5.44
N VAL A 446 1.65 -8.93 6.26
CA VAL A 446 3.03 -9.38 5.96
C VAL A 446 3.05 -10.41 4.82
N LEU A 447 2.13 -11.37 4.85
CA LEU A 447 2.02 -12.46 3.87
C LEU A 447 1.08 -12.16 2.70
N GLY A 448 0.36 -11.03 2.70
CA GLY A 448 -0.61 -10.64 1.67
C GLY A 448 -0.07 -10.46 0.25
N GLY A 449 1.24 -10.63 0.04
CA GLY A 449 1.86 -10.78 -1.28
C GLY A 449 1.87 -12.23 -1.81
N GLY A 450 1.07 -13.13 -1.21
CA GLY A 450 1.03 -14.58 -1.47
C GLY A 450 1.93 -15.36 -0.50
N VAL A 451 1.38 -16.40 0.15
CA VAL A 451 2.09 -17.18 1.17
C VAL A 451 3.26 -17.94 0.54
N SER A 452 2.98 -18.67 -0.53
CA SER A 452 3.98 -19.38 -1.35
C SER A 452 5.05 -18.41 -1.88
N ASN A 453 4.66 -17.24 -2.39
CA ASN A 453 5.60 -16.23 -2.86
C ASN A 453 6.53 -15.73 -1.73
N ARG A 454 6.00 -15.43 -0.53
CA ARG A 454 6.84 -14.99 0.60
C ARG A 454 7.78 -16.10 1.08
N TYR A 455 7.34 -17.34 1.07
CA TYR A 455 8.17 -18.51 1.39
C TYR A 455 9.37 -18.63 0.44
N HIS A 456 9.13 -18.77 -0.88
CA HIS A 456 10.21 -18.96 -1.85
C HIS A 456 11.12 -17.73 -2.03
N THR A 457 10.62 -16.51 -1.82
CA THR A 457 11.42 -15.27 -2.04
C THR A 457 12.10 -14.71 -0.79
N ARG A 458 11.77 -15.21 0.41
CA ARG A 458 12.31 -14.68 1.68
C ARG A 458 12.81 -15.73 2.68
N LEU A 459 12.35 -16.97 2.62
CA LEU A 459 12.77 -18.03 3.53
C LEU A 459 13.78 -18.98 2.88
N VAL A 460 13.39 -19.66 1.80
CA VAL A 460 14.24 -20.64 1.09
C VAL A 460 15.65 -20.10 0.73
N PRO A 461 15.83 -18.88 0.19
CA PRO A 461 17.16 -18.37 -0.18
C PRO A 461 18.08 -18.09 1.02
N VAL A 462 17.54 -18.07 2.24
CA VAL A 462 18.31 -17.90 3.49
C VAL A 462 18.81 -19.25 3.95
N GLN A 463 17.95 -20.28 3.92
CA GLN A 463 18.33 -21.66 4.19
C GLN A 463 19.41 -22.14 3.20
N GLU A 464 19.19 -21.98 1.90
CA GLU A 464 20.20 -22.32 0.89
C GLU A 464 21.51 -21.56 1.10
N GLY A 465 21.41 -20.25 1.39
CA GLY A 465 22.57 -19.41 1.69
C GLY A 465 23.35 -19.87 2.94
N VAL A 466 22.67 -20.30 4.00
CA VAL A 466 23.31 -20.66 5.27
C VAL A 466 24.06 -21.99 5.18
N HIS A 467 23.55 -22.95 4.41
CA HIS A 467 24.26 -24.19 4.06
C HIS A 467 25.51 -23.91 3.22
N ILE A 468 25.46 -22.94 2.30
CA ILE A 468 26.65 -22.50 1.54
C ILE A 468 27.70 -21.88 2.48
N VAL A 469 27.29 -21.03 3.43
CA VAL A 469 28.20 -20.45 4.43
C VAL A 469 28.82 -21.54 5.33
N GLU A 470 28.04 -22.53 5.77
CA GLU A 470 28.56 -23.64 6.59
C GLU A 470 29.67 -24.41 5.85
N ALA A 471 29.43 -24.76 4.58
CA ALA A 471 30.44 -25.42 3.76
C ALA A 471 31.71 -24.56 3.62
N MET A 472 31.57 -23.26 3.33
CA MET A 472 32.69 -22.33 3.18
C MET A 472 33.48 -22.10 4.49
N LEU A 473 32.83 -22.12 5.65
CA LEU A 473 33.47 -21.87 6.94
C LEU A 473 34.61 -22.84 7.26
N SER A 474 34.60 -24.05 6.68
CA SER A 474 35.66 -25.05 6.85
C SER A 474 36.98 -24.65 6.18
N ASP A 475 36.91 -23.88 5.09
CA ASP A 475 38.08 -23.43 4.32
C ASP A 475 38.57 -22.04 4.77
N LEU A 476 37.79 -21.31 5.56
CA LEU A 476 38.12 -19.97 6.05
C LEU A 476 39.03 -20.00 7.30
N PRO A 477 39.91 -18.98 7.48
CA PRO A 477 40.71 -18.82 8.68
C PRO A 477 39.89 -18.85 9.98
N SER A 478 40.51 -19.30 11.08
CA SER A 478 39.86 -19.40 12.40
C SER A 478 39.42 -18.06 12.99
N ASP A 479 40.04 -16.97 12.54
CA ASP A 479 39.84 -15.58 12.94
C ASP A 479 38.98 -14.77 11.94
N CYS A 480 38.36 -15.42 10.94
CA CYS A 480 37.56 -14.71 9.95
C CYS A 480 36.30 -14.05 10.56
N ILE A 481 35.85 -12.94 9.97
CA ILE A 481 34.70 -12.16 10.48
C ILE A 481 33.41 -12.98 10.66
N HIS A 482 33.16 -13.99 9.83
CA HIS A 482 32.00 -14.89 9.97
C HIS A 482 32.01 -15.63 11.32
N ARG A 483 33.20 -16.02 11.81
CA ARG A 483 33.36 -16.65 13.14
C ARG A 483 33.26 -15.61 14.26
N LYS A 484 33.67 -14.36 14.01
CA LYS A 484 33.45 -13.23 14.94
C LYS A 484 31.95 -12.94 15.12
N VAL A 485 31.16 -12.93 14.04
CA VAL A 485 29.68 -12.80 14.09
C VAL A 485 29.07 -13.89 14.98
N LEU A 486 29.38 -15.16 14.72
CA LEU A 486 28.87 -16.30 15.50
C LEU A 486 29.21 -16.16 16.99
N ALA A 487 30.48 -15.87 17.31
CA ALA A 487 30.94 -15.69 18.68
C ALA A 487 30.27 -14.49 19.40
N ALA A 488 30.17 -13.33 18.75
CA ALA A 488 29.54 -12.13 19.31
C ALA A 488 28.01 -12.25 19.41
N ALA A 489 27.39 -13.09 18.59
CA ALA A 489 25.98 -13.42 18.66
C ALA A 489 25.64 -14.51 19.70
N GLY A 490 26.64 -15.22 20.22
CA GLY A 490 26.47 -16.29 21.21
C GLY A 490 25.89 -17.59 20.63
N VAL A 491 26.03 -17.84 19.33
CA VAL A 491 25.50 -19.03 18.64
C VAL A 491 26.58 -19.75 17.84
N ASP A 492 26.42 -21.05 17.63
CA ASP A 492 27.30 -21.83 16.74
C ASP A 492 26.63 -22.13 15.38
N MET A 493 27.44 -22.45 14.37
CA MET A 493 26.94 -22.70 13.02
C MET A 493 25.92 -23.86 12.95
N PRO A 494 26.12 -25.01 13.63
CA PRO A 494 25.13 -26.08 13.66
C PRO A 494 23.78 -25.66 14.26
N THR A 495 23.75 -24.75 15.23
CA THR A 495 22.52 -24.20 15.79
C THR A 495 21.83 -23.27 14.80
N VAL A 496 22.58 -22.41 14.12
CA VAL A 496 22.07 -21.53 13.06
C VAL A 496 21.45 -22.33 11.92
N VAL A 497 22.15 -23.34 11.40
CA VAL A 497 21.63 -24.21 10.32
C VAL A 497 20.36 -24.94 10.75
N ARG A 498 20.37 -25.56 11.94
CA ARG A 498 19.21 -26.30 12.48
C ARG A 498 17.97 -25.41 12.64
N ALA A 499 18.14 -24.19 13.15
CA ALA A 499 17.05 -23.22 13.29
C ALA A 499 16.50 -22.79 11.92
N CYS A 500 17.36 -22.51 10.95
CA CYS A 500 16.94 -22.21 9.58
C CYS A 500 16.17 -23.38 8.94
N ASP A 501 16.68 -24.60 9.03
CA ASP A 501 16.01 -25.79 8.47
C ASP A 501 14.63 -26.00 9.11
N GLN A 502 14.53 -25.88 10.43
CA GLN A 502 13.26 -26.03 11.15
C GLN A 502 12.25 -24.95 10.75
N LEU A 503 12.65 -23.67 10.74
CA LEU A 503 11.75 -22.56 10.40
C LEU A 503 11.23 -22.66 8.95
N VAL A 504 12.05 -23.12 8.01
CA VAL A 504 11.60 -23.33 6.62
C VAL A 504 10.72 -24.57 6.48
N GLU A 505 11.01 -25.67 7.19
CA GLU A 505 10.14 -26.86 7.20
C GLU A 505 8.76 -26.55 7.80
N GLU A 506 8.72 -25.85 8.94
CA GLU A 506 7.49 -25.44 9.60
C GLU A 506 6.65 -24.44 8.79
N ALA A 507 7.30 -23.59 7.99
CA ALA A 507 6.62 -22.69 7.06
C ALA A 507 6.08 -23.43 5.81
N ARG A 508 6.74 -24.52 5.39
CA ARG A 508 6.44 -25.22 4.13
C ARG A 508 4.97 -25.66 4.03
N LYS A 509 4.39 -26.19 5.11
CA LYS A 509 2.99 -26.66 5.16
C LYS A 509 1.93 -25.60 4.81
N PHE A 510 2.27 -24.31 4.85
CA PHE A 510 1.39 -23.21 4.45
C PHE A 510 1.63 -22.73 3.00
N ALA A 511 2.85 -22.96 2.49
CA ALA A 511 3.32 -22.48 1.19
C ALA A 511 3.15 -23.53 0.08
N ASP A 512 3.47 -24.79 0.38
CA ASP A 512 3.39 -25.93 -0.52
C ASP A 512 2.10 -26.71 -0.25
N LEU A 513 0.95 -26.03 -0.34
CA LEU A 513 -0.30 -26.73 -0.66
C LEU A 513 -0.13 -27.38 -2.03
N ASP A 514 -0.24 -28.71 -2.10
CA ASP A 514 0.07 -29.54 -3.26
C ASP A 514 -0.62 -29.03 -4.54
N GLU A 515 0.02 -29.13 -5.71
CA GLU A 515 -0.62 -28.75 -6.98
C GLU A 515 -1.93 -29.53 -7.23
N GLU A 516 -1.99 -30.80 -6.81
CA GLU A 516 -3.23 -31.59 -6.84
C GLU A 516 -4.28 -31.06 -5.87
N GLU A 517 -3.90 -30.59 -4.67
CA GLU A 517 -4.85 -29.99 -3.72
C GLU A 517 -5.35 -28.63 -4.20
N ARG A 518 -4.48 -27.78 -4.78
CA ARG A 518 -4.89 -26.53 -5.43
C ARG A 518 -5.84 -26.80 -6.60
N ALA A 519 -5.50 -27.75 -7.48
CA ALA A 519 -6.35 -28.11 -8.62
C ALA A 519 -7.70 -28.68 -8.17
N ALA A 520 -7.72 -29.52 -7.12
CA ALA A 520 -8.94 -30.05 -6.53
C ALA A 520 -9.79 -28.94 -5.89
N GLN A 521 -9.18 -28.01 -5.14
CA GLN A 521 -9.88 -26.86 -4.56
C GLN A 521 -10.44 -25.93 -5.64
N GLU A 522 -9.71 -25.68 -6.72
CA GLU A 522 -10.16 -24.85 -7.86
C GLU A 522 -11.36 -25.50 -8.57
N GLN A 523 -11.27 -26.82 -8.85
CA GLN A 523 -12.35 -27.58 -9.46
C GLN A 523 -13.60 -27.64 -8.56
N TRP A 524 -13.43 -27.83 -7.25
CA TRP A 524 -14.53 -27.76 -6.29
C TRP A 524 -15.13 -26.36 -6.16
N ARG A 525 -14.31 -25.30 -6.29
CA ARG A 525 -14.75 -23.91 -6.29
C ARG A 525 -15.58 -23.57 -7.53
N GLU A 526 -15.15 -24.00 -8.72
CA GLU A 526 -15.96 -23.86 -9.95
C GLU A 526 -17.30 -24.59 -9.82
N LEU A 527 -17.31 -25.82 -9.31
CA LEU A 527 -18.53 -26.57 -9.00
C LEU A 527 -19.42 -25.82 -8.01
N THR A 528 -18.85 -25.24 -6.95
CA THR A 528 -19.61 -24.54 -5.89
C THR A 528 -20.16 -23.20 -6.36
N LEU A 529 -19.39 -22.43 -7.13
CA LEU A 529 -19.85 -21.19 -7.78
C LEU A 529 -20.90 -21.49 -8.85
N GLY A 530 -20.72 -22.55 -9.64
CA GLY A 530 -21.72 -23.03 -10.60
C GLY A 530 -23.03 -23.41 -9.91
N LEU A 531 -22.96 -24.18 -8.82
CA LEU A 531 -24.11 -24.53 -7.98
C LEU A 531 -24.78 -23.29 -7.36
N HIS A 532 -24.00 -22.34 -6.83
CA HIS A 532 -24.53 -21.10 -6.26
C HIS A 532 -25.22 -20.24 -7.33
N ASN A 533 -24.59 -20.04 -8.48
CA ASN A 533 -25.15 -19.25 -9.59
C ASN A 533 -26.41 -19.91 -10.16
N ASN A 534 -26.42 -21.24 -10.32
CA ASN A 534 -27.62 -21.97 -10.73
C ASN A 534 -28.73 -21.87 -9.67
N PHE A 535 -28.42 -22.00 -8.38
CA PHE A 535 -29.37 -21.82 -7.29
C PHE A 535 -29.97 -20.41 -7.28
N MET A 536 -29.13 -19.37 -7.36
CA MET A 536 -29.58 -17.97 -7.39
C MET A 536 -30.41 -17.65 -8.64
N ARG A 537 -30.08 -18.25 -9.79
CA ARG A 537 -30.89 -18.18 -11.02
C ARG A 537 -32.25 -18.87 -10.84
N VAL A 538 -32.31 -20.04 -10.20
CA VAL A 538 -33.58 -20.69 -9.86
C VAL A 538 -34.40 -19.81 -8.92
N VAL A 539 -33.79 -19.26 -7.87
CA VAL A 539 -34.45 -18.36 -6.90
C VAL A 539 -34.98 -17.09 -7.58
N SER A 540 -34.29 -16.52 -8.56
CA SER A 540 -34.74 -15.32 -9.28
C SER A 540 -35.87 -15.57 -10.29
N GLU A 541 -36.07 -16.81 -10.74
CA GLU A 541 -37.19 -17.22 -11.60
C GLU A 541 -38.45 -17.61 -10.81
N ILE A 542 -38.33 -18.02 -9.52
CA ILE A 542 -39.49 -18.37 -8.68
C ILE A 542 -40.57 -17.27 -8.67
N PRO A 543 -40.28 -15.97 -8.45
CA PRO A 543 -41.30 -14.92 -8.50
C PRO A 543 -42.04 -14.83 -9.84
N LYS A 544 -41.33 -15.08 -10.96
CA LYS A 544 -41.90 -15.03 -12.32
C LYS A 544 -42.80 -16.23 -12.59
N LEU A 545 -42.46 -17.41 -12.07
CA LEU A 545 -43.29 -18.61 -12.14
C LEU A 545 -44.53 -18.49 -11.25
N VAL A 546 -44.37 -18.00 -10.01
CA VAL A 546 -45.48 -17.73 -9.08
C VAL A 546 -46.45 -16.69 -9.64
N ALA A 547 -45.96 -15.67 -10.36
CA ALA A 547 -46.82 -14.70 -11.04
C ALA A 547 -47.57 -15.26 -12.29
N ARG A 548 -47.15 -16.42 -12.81
CA ARG A 548 -47.71 -17.04 -14.03
C ARG A 548 -48.60 -18.25 -13.78
N SER A 549 -48.53 -18.87 -12.59
CA SER A 549 -49.36 -20.01 -12.22
C SER A 549 -50.35 -19.64 -11.12
N PRO A 550 -51.67 -19.91 -11.28
CA PRO A 550 -52.68 -19.65 -10.25
C PRO A 550 -52.62 -20.75 -9.17
N VAL A 551 -51.55 -20.76 -8.37
CA VAL A 551 -51.28 -21.77 -7.35
C VAL A 551 -51.84 -21.32 -6.00
N SER A 552 -53.01 -21.85 -5.64
CA SER A 552 -53.69 -21.58 -4.36
C SER A 552 -53.25 -22.49 -3.20
N SER A 553 -52.24 -23.35 -3.37
CA SER A 553 -51.79 -24.27 -2.31
C SER A 553 -50.29 -24.56 -2.30
N ALA A 554 -49.74 -24.85 -1.12
CA ALA A 554 -48.33 -25.18 -0.91
C ALA A 554 -47.86 -26.43 -1.70
N ALA A 555 -48.77 -27.33 -2.08
CA ALA A 555 -48.45 -28.50 -2.90
C ALA A 555 -48.00 -28.12 -4.33
N GLY A 556 -48.59 -27.08 -4.92
CA GLY A 556 -48.18 -26.62 -6.25
C GLY A 556 -46.83 -25.90 -6.27
N LEU A 557 -46.49 -25.18 -5.19
CA LEU A 557 -45.16 -24.59 -5.02
C LEU A 557 -44.06 -25.66 -4.94
N LEU A 558 -44.33 -26.78 -4.24
CA LEU A 558 -43.44 -27.95 -4.22
C LEU A 558 -43.31 -28.61 -5.60
N GLY A 559 -44.40 -28.70 -6.37
CA GLY A 559 -44.37 -29.22 -7.74
C GLY A 559 -43.52 -28.38 -8.71
N ILE A 560 -43.57 -27.05 -8.59
CA ILE A 560 -42.69 -26.14 -9.36
C ILE A 560 -41.22 -26.36 -8.96
N PHE A 561 -40.93 -26.49 -7.66
CA PHE A 561 -39.57 -26.74 -7.17
C PHE A 561 -39.00 -28.08 -7.68
N ASP A 562 -39.83 -29.13 -7.71
CA ASP A 562 -39.46 -30.46 -8.20
C ASP A 562 -39.28 -30.49 -9.73
N GLN A 563 -40.06 -29.71 -10.50
CA GLN A 563 -39.81 -29.52 -11.94
C GLN A 563 -38.49 -28.79 -12.21
N VAL A 564 -38.24 -27.67 -11.53
CA VAL A 564 -37.01 -26.86 -11.76
C VAL A 564 -35.75 -27.59 -11.28
N SER A 565 -35.88 -28.46 -10.26
CA SER A 565 -34.80 -29.35 -9.78
C SER A 565 -34.58 -30.60 -10.65
N LYS A 566 -35.40 -30.84 -11.68
CA LYS A 566 -35.24 -31.94 -12.65
C LYS A 566 -34.78 -31.46 -14.03
N SER A 567 -34.86 -30.15 -14.29
CA SER A 567 -34.44 -29.52 -15.55
C SER A 567 -33.02 -28.94 -15.52
N ASN A 568 -32.41 -28.86 -14.33
CA ASN A 568 -31.02 -28.44 -14.09
C ASN A 568 -30.31 -29.53 -13.27
#